data_AF-A0A163SF63-F1
#
_entry.id   AF-A0A163SF63-F1
#
_cell.length_a   1.000
_cell.length_b   1.000
_cell.length_c   1.000
_cell.angle_alpha   90.00
_cell.angle_beta   90.00
_cell.angle_gamma   90.00
#
_symmetry.space_group_name_H-M   'P 1'
#
loop_
_entity.id
_entity.type
_entity.pdbx_description
1 polymer ?
#
loop_
_entity_poly.entity_id
_entity_poly.type
_entity_poly.pdbx_seq_one_letter_code
_entity_poly.pdbx_strand_id
1 'polypeptide(L)'
;MQSGFLRMILIIGLLTGCNAMNQSSAVEVTSEMHEMISTYIIQSYEDVYPKTDKQFEVHKVYGTKKIGDITTVYLYSLYSGFNKETKTEGQSGHLVPAVIKLKNEDGKYVVSSYKEPSDGDDFKNTLYKIFPRKYAAQALEDTGNLAVLHEELERKAEAWLKQ
;
A
#
# COMPACT_ATOMS: atom_id res chain seq x y z
N MET A 1 5.45 58.68 53.43
CA MET A 1 4.07 58.17 53.23
C MET A 1 3.88 58.05 51.72
N GLN A 2 4.02 56.83 51.19
CA GLN A 2 2.94 56.05 50.54
C GLN A 2 2.24 56.80 49.38
N SER A 3 2.05 56.29 48.17
CA SER A 3 2.42 55.04 47.49
C SER A 3 1.82 55.10 46.07
N GLY A 4 2.48 54.49 45.07
CA GLY A 4 1.86 53.81 43.91
C GLY A 4 1.08 54.67 42.90
N PHE A 5 1.21 54.47 41.59
CA PHE A 5 0.92 53.20 40.93
C PHE A 5 1.71 53.09 39.62
N LEU A 6 2.58 52.08 39.56
CA LEU A 6 3.25 51.58 38.36
C LEU A 6 2.24 50.73 37.58
N ARG A 7 1.88 51.10 36.35
CA ARG A 7 1.12 50.23 35.43
C ARG A 7 2.09 49.60 34.43
N MET A 8 2.64 48.44 34.81
CA MET A 8 3.36 47.56 33.89
C MET A 8 2.35 46.63 33.23
N ILE A 9 2.10 46.82 31.93
CA ILE A 9 1.28 45.93 31.11
C ILE A 9 2.14 44.71 30.78
N LEU A 10 1.88 43.59 31.45
CA LEU A 10 2.49 42.29 31.16
C LEU A 10 1.62 41.56 30.12
N ILE A 11 2.01 41.65 28.85
CA ILE A 11 1.40 40.86 27.77
C ILE A 11 1.91 39.42 27.91
N ILE A 12 1.09 38.54 28.47
CA ILE A 12 1.34 37.10 28.50
C ILE A 12 1.00 36.56 27.10
N GLY A 13 2.02 36.40 26.27
CA GLY A 13 1.91 35.66 25.01
C GLY A 13 1.69 34.18 25.31
N LEU A 14 0.44 33.73 25.21
CA LEU A 14 0.11 32.30 25.13
C LEU A 14 0.59 31.80 23.76
N LEU A 15 1.84 31.37 23.68
CA LEU A 15 2.29 30.47 22.62
C LEU A 15 1.62 29.11 22.88
N THR A 16 0.35 28.98 22.51
CA THR A 16 -0.24 27.67 22.24
C THR A 16 0.48 27.11 21.03
N GLY A 17 1.58 26.40 21.28
CA GLY A 17 2.14 25.50 20.29
C GLY A 17 1.06 24.50 19.93
N CYS A 18 0.44 24.67 18.77
CA CYS A 18 -0.26 23.58 18.09
C CYS A 18 0.79 22.51 17.83
N ASN A 19 0.96 21.59 18.78
CA ASN A 19 1.49 20.28 18.45
C ASN A 19 0.45 19.67 17.50
N ALA A 20 0.66 19.87 16.20
CA ALA A 20 0.05 19.04 15.17
C ALA A 20 0.63 17.64 15.35
N MET A 21 0.15 16.95 16.39
CA MET A 21 0.32 15.53 16.56
C MET A 21 -0.39 14.92 15.37
N ASN A 22 0.38 14.54 14.35
CA ASN A 22 -0.10 13.88 13.15
C ASN A 22 -0.88 12.63 13.56
N GLN A 23 -2.19 12.77 13.73
CA GLN A 23 -3.08 11.69 14.08
C GLN A 23 -3.14 10.74 12.88
N SER A 24 -2.64 9.52 13.10
CA SER A 24 -2.71 8.44 12.14
C SER A 24 -4.13 7.89 12.14
N SER A 25 -4.80 7.89 10.98
CA SER A 25 -6.11 7.27 10.80
C SER A 25 -6.08 6.15 9.76
N ALA A 26 -6.96 5.17 9.93
CA ALA A 26 -7.26 4.23 8.86
C ALA A 26 -8.21 4.89 7.86
N VAL A 27 -8.01 4.61 6.57
CA VAL A 27 -8.84 5.08 5.46
C VAL A 27 -9.21 3.90 4.56
N GLU A 28 -10.40 3.95 3.97
CA GLU A 28 -10.79 3.00 2.94
C GLU A 28 -9.98 3.22 1.66
N VAL A 29 -9.60 2.13 0.99
CA VAL A 29 -8.87 2.19 -0.29
C VAL A 29 -9.90 2.40 -1.39
N THR A 30 -9.77 3.49 -2.14
CA THR A 30 -10.70 3.82 -3.22
C THR A 30 -10.38 3.04 -4.50
N SER A 31 -11.30 2.99 -5.46
CA SER A 31 -11.05 2.39 -6.77
C SER A 31 -9.85 2.99 -7.50
N GLU A 32 -9.65 4.32 -7.39
CA GLU A 32 -8.48 5.01 -7.95
C GLU A 32 -7.17 4.51 -7.31
N MET A 33 -7.17 4.31 -5.99
CA MET A 33 -6.00 3.75 -5.31
C MET A 33 -5.75 2.30 -5.76
N HIS A 34 -6.79 1.46 -5.85
CA HIS A 34 -6.65 0.09 -6.35
C HIS A 34 -6.05 0.06 -7.76
N GLU A 35 -6.55 0.89 -8.67
CA GLU A 35 -6.03 1.01 -10.04
C GLU A 35 -4.57 1.48 -10.06
N MET A 36 -4.23 2.49 -9.25
CA MET A 36 -2.86 2.99 -9.15
C MET A 36 -1.91 1.92 -8.61
N ILE A 37 -2.32 1.17 -7.58
CA ILE A 37 -1.54 0.06 -7.01
C ILE A 37 -1.27 -1.00 -8.08
N SER A 38 -2.33 -1.50 -8.73
CA SER A 38 -2.19 -2.53 -9.77
C SER A 38 -1.31 -2.07 -10.92
N THR A 39 -1.52 -0.84 -11.41
CA THR A 39 -0.73 -0.27 -12.51
C THR A 39 0.74 -0.17 -12.12
N TYR A 40 1.04 0.34 -10.93
CA TYR A 40 2.41 0.48 -10.45
C TYR A 40 3.12 -0.87 -10.31
N ILE A 41 2.46 -1.87 -9.72
CA ILE A 41 3.05 -3.19 -9.54
C ILE A 41 3.32 -3.83 -10.91
N ILE A 42 2.36 -3.79 -11.83
CA ILE A 42 2.56 -4.32 -13.20
C ILE A 42 3.77 -3.67 -13.87
N GLN A 43 3.89 -2.34 -13.81
CA GLN A 43 5.02 -1.59 -14.37
C GLN A 43 6.35 -1.92 -13.68
N SER A 44 6.34 -2.13 -12.36
CA SER A 44 7.55 -2.46 -11.59
C SER A 44 8.16 -3.81 -12.00
N TYR A 45 7.37 -4.68 -12.64
CA TYR A 45 7.75 -6.03 -13.01
C TYR A 45 7.83 -6.27 -14.53
N GLU A 46 7.63 -5.25 -15.36
CA GLU A 46 7.57 -5.37 -16.83
C GLU A 46 8.83 -6.00 -17.43
N ASP A 47 10.00 -5.66 -16.90
CA ASP A 47 11.30 -6.16 -17.37
C ASP A 47 11.94 -7.22 -16.44
N VAL A 48 11.24 -7.62 -15.38
CA VAL A 48 11.74 -8.61 -14.40
C VAL A 48 11.38 -10.03 -14.84
N TYR A 49 10.19 -10.22 -15.39
CA TYR A 49 9.71 -11.52 -15.86
C TYR A 49 9.84 -11.66 -17.39
N PRO A 50 9.85 -12.89 -17.91
CA PRO A 50 9.68 -13.11 -19.34
C PRO A 50 8.43 -12.40 -19.87
N LYS A 51 8.53 -11.84 -21.07
CA LYS A 51 7.43 -11.14 -21.72
C LYS A 51 6.23 -12.06 -21.92
N THR A 52 5.04 -11.52 -21.66
CA THR A 52 3.75 -12.16 -21.91
C THR A 52 2.82 -11.22 -22.67
N ASP A 53 1.76 -11.75 -23.28
CA ASP A 53 0.78 -10.95 -24.05
C ASP A 53 0.02 -9.95 -23.16
N LYS A 54 -0.25 -10.33 -21.90
CA LYS A 54 -0.96 -9.51 -20.93
C LYS A 54 -0.46 -9.78 -19.52
N GLN A 55 -0.54 -8.78 -18.65
CA GLN A 55 -0.26 -8.89 -17.22
C GLN A 55 -1.46 -8.37 -16.43
N PHE A 56 -1.72 -9.02 -15.30
CA PHE A 56 -2.73 -8.59 -14.34
C PHE A 56 -2.14 -8.59 -12.92
N GLU A 57 -2.72 -7.74 -12.09
CA GLU A 57 -2.50 -7.71 -10.66
C GLU A 57 -3.85 -7.68 -9.95
N VAL A 58 -3.93 -8.39 -8.83
CA VAL A 58 -5.01 -8.33 -7.84
C VAL A 58 -4.39 -8.36 -6.45
N HIS A 59 -5.07 -7.78 -5.46
CA HIS A 59 -4.54 -7.74 -4.11
C HIS A 59 -5.60 -7.77 -3.02
N LYS A 60 -5.19 -8.32 -1.87
CA LYS A 60 -5.91 -8.23 -0.60
C LYS A 60 -5.34 -7.09 0.23
N VAL A 61 -6.18 -6.17 0.71
CA VAL A 61 -5.76 -5.10 1.63
C VAL A 61 -5.96 -5.55 3.08
N TYR A 62 -4.90 -5.49 3.89
CA TYR A 62 -4.97 -5.74 5.34
C TYR A 62 -5.38 -4.51 6.12
N GLY A 63 -4.95 -3.34 5.65
CA GLY A 63 -5.33 -2.07 6.22
C GLY A 63 -4.46 -0.94 5.71
N THR A 64 -4.74 0.26 6.23
CA THR A 64 -4.07 1.48 5.81
C THR A 64 -3.61 2.30 7.01
N LYS A 65 -2.70 3.23 6.74
CA LYS A 65 -2.25 4.24 7.69
C LYS A 65 -2.06 5.56 6.95
N LYS A 66 -2.90 6.56 7.23
CA LYS A 66 -2.76 7.91 6.68
C LYS A 66 -2.01 8.82 7.62
N ILE A 67 -1.01 9.53 7.11
CA ILE A 67 -0.24 10.57 7.81
C ILE A 67 -0.08 11.74 6.84
N GLY A 68 -0.77 12.86 7.10
CA GLY A 68 -0.84 13.97 6.15
C GLY A 68 -1.40 13.49 4.80
N ASP A 69 -0.68 13.80 3.72
CA ASP A 69 -1.05 13.43 2.35
C ASP A 69 -0.58 12.04 1.92
N ILE A 70 0.06 11.29 2.83
CA ILE A 70 0.57 9.94 2.53
C ILE A 70 -0.35 8.89 3.14
N THR A 71 -0.91 8.05 2.29
CA THR A 71 -1.60 6.81 2.67
C THR A 71 -0.65 5.63 2.47
N THR A 72 -0.28 4.96 3.55
CA THR A 72 0.41 3.66 3.49
C THR A 72 -0.63 2.55 3.42
N VAL A 73 -0.52 1.66 2.44
CA VAL A 73 -1.38 0.49 2.28
C VAL A 73 -0.55 -0.76 2.51
N TYR A 74 -1.05 -1.66 3.36
CA TYR A 74 -0.46 -2.98 3.63
C TYR A 74 -1.30 -4.02 2.91
N LEU A 75 -0.72 -4.74 1.96
CA LEU A 75 -1.45 -5.62 1.07
C LEU A 75 -0.72 -6.92 0.80
N TYR A 76 -1.45 -7.89 0.25
CA TYR A 76 -0.89 -9.09 -0.38
C TYR A 76 -1.22 -9.03 -1.86
N SER A 77 -0.20 -8.98 -2.72
CA SER A 77 -0.35 -8.83 -4.17
C SER A 77 -0.12 -10.16 -4.87
N LEU A 78 -0.98 -10.45 -5.84
CA LEU A 78 -0.80 -11.49 -6.83
C LEU A 78 -0.65 -10.83 -8.19
N TYR A 79 0.54 -10.95 -8.76
CA TYR A 79 0.87 -10.53 -10.11
C TYR A 79 1.05 -11.78 -10.99
N SER A 80 0.49 -11.77 -12.20
CA SER A 80 0.75 -12.82 -13.19
C SER A 80 0.70 -12.31 -14.63
N GLY A 81 1.58 -12.86 -15.45
CA GLY A 81 1.56 -12.74 -16.91
C GLY A 81 0.80 -13.90 -17.57
N PHE A 82 0.14 -13.63 -18.69
CA PHE A 82 -0.69 -14.56 -19.46
C PHE A 82 -0.43 -14.44 -20.95
N ASN A 83 -0.50 -15.57 -21.65
CA ASN A 83 -0.42 -15.64 -23.12
C ASN A 83 -1.73 -16.19 -23.68
N LYS A 84 -2.12 -15.74 -24.88
CA LYS A 84 -3.34 -16.24 -25.53
C LYS A 84 -3.29 -17.75 -25.79
N GLU A 85 -2.11 -18.28 -26.07
CA GLU A 85 -1.88 -19.71 -26.30
C GLU A 85 -2.19 -20.55 -25.06
N THR A 86 -1.76 -20.09 -23.87
CA THR A 86 -1.91 -20.79 -22.59
C THR A 86 -3.18 -20.38 -21.83
N LYS A 87 -3.96 -19.43 -22.36
CA LYS A 87 -5.25 -18.97 -21.84
C LYS A 87 -5.12 -18.43 -20.40
N THR A 88 -5.76 -19.09 -19.43
CA THR A 88 -5.79 -18.70 -18.02
C THR A 88 -4.65 -19.32 -17.22
N GLU A 89 -3.74 -20.07 -17.86
CA GLU A 89 -2.54 -20.55 -17.21
C GLU A 89 -1.50 -19.43 -17.12
N GLY A 90 -1.19 -19.01 -15.89
CA GLY A 90 -0.16 -18.00 -15.63
C GLY A 90 1.23 -18.47 -16.06
N GLN A 91 1.95 -17.63 -16.78
CA GLN A 91 3.26 -17.94 -17.39
C GLN A 91 4.45 -17.34 -16.63
N SER A 92 4.16 -16.32 -15.83
CA SER A 92 5.10 -15.65 -14.95
C SER A 92 4.30 -15.02 -13.82
N GLY A 93 4.93 -14.79 -12.67
CA GLY A 93 4.22 -14.18 -11.57
C GLY A 93 4.89 -14.36 -10.21
N HIS A 94 4.29 -13.74 -9.22
CA HIS A 94 4.59 -13.95 -7.81
C HIS A 94 3.38 -13.60 -6.96
N LEU A 95 3.42 -14.09 -5.73
CA LEU A 95 2.41 -13.87 -4.70
C LEU A 95 3.14 -13.43 -3.44
N VAL A 96 3.16 -12.11 -3.17
CA VAL A 96 3.96 -11.54 -2.07
C VAL A 96 3.21 -10.47 -1.27
N PRO A 97 3.43 -10.36 0.06
CA PRO A 97 2.99 -9.20 0.82
C PRO A 97 3.84 -7.97 0.47
N ALA A 98 3.20 -6.81 0.41
CA ALA A 98 3.87 -5.55 0.08
C ALA A 98 3.33 -4.37 0.89
N VAL A 99 4.18 -3.34 1.03
CA VAL A 99 3.81 -2.02 1.52
C VAL A 99 3.97 -1.02 0.40
N ILE A 100 2.89 -0.33 0.08
CA ILE A 100 2.89 0.76 -0.89
C ILE A 100 2.45 2.07 -0.23
N LYS A 101 3.13 3.16 -0.56
CA LYS A 101 2.81 4.51 -0.07
C LYS A 101 2.30 5.36 -1.21
N LEU A 102 1.04 5.75 -1.12
CA LEU A 102 0.39 6.65 -2.05
C LEU A 102 0.44 8.06 -1.48
N LYS A 103 1.00 9.01 -2.23
CA LYS A 103 0.96 10.44 -1.91
C LYS A 103 -0.18 11.07 -2.70
N ASN A 104 -1.04 11.81 -2.03
CA ASN A 104 -2.04 12.64 -2.69
C ASN A 104 -1.37 13.95 -3.14
N GLU A 105 -1.38 14.19 -4.45
CA GLU A 105 -0.93 15.43 -5.07
C GLU A 105 -2.11 16.03 -5.82
N ASP A 106 -2.68 17.10 -5.26
CA ASP A 106 -3.81 17.85 -5.83
C ASP A 106 -5.01 16.97 -6.24
N GLY A 107 -5.34 15.99 -5.39
CA GLY A 107 -6.47 15.09 -5.60
C GLY A 107 -6.16 13.86 -6.44
N LYS A 108 -4.92 13.68 -6.91
CA LYS A 108 -4.46 12.46 -7.60
C LYS A 108 -3.48 11.68 -6.74
N TYR A 109 -3.51 10.36 -6.83
CA TYR A 109 -2.53 9.52 -6.14
C TYR A 109 -1.31 9.21 -7.00
N VAL A 110 -0.13 9.36 -6.41
CA VAL A 110 1.15 8.89 -6.98
C VAL A 110 1.84 7.96 -6.00
N VAL A 111 2.54 6.95 -6.52
CA VAL A 111 3.32 6.03 -5.68
C VAL A 111 4.64 6.69 -5.28
N SER A 112 4.83 6.87 -3.98
CA SER A 112 6.03 7.48 -3.38
C SER A 112 7.02 6.45 -2.83
N SER A 113 6.58 5.21 -2.57
CA SER A 113 7.43 4.11 -2.13
C SER A 113 6.69 2.78 -2.30
N TYR A 114 7.43 1.75 -2.68
CA TYR A 114 7.00 0.35 -2.72
C TYR A 114 8.07 -0.53 -2.07
N LYS A 115 7.66 -1.47 -1.21
CA LYS A 115 8.57 -2.38 -0.49
C LYS A 115 7.94 -3.75 -0.30
N GLU A 116 8.75 -4.77 -0.52
CA GLU A 116 8.44 -6.17 -0.22
C GLU A 116 9.38 -6.67 0.89
N PRO A 117 8.99 -7.71 1.66
CA PRO A 117 9.95 -8.40 2.51
C PRO A 117 11.00 -9.11 1.65
N SER A 118 12.11 -9.48 2.25
CA SER A 118 13.08 -10.37 1.62
C SER A 118 12.50 -11.79 1.47
N ASP A 119 13.06 -12.57 0.56
CA ASP A 119 12.66 -13.98 0.41
C ASP A 119 13.37 -14.92 1.39
N GLY A 120 12.94 -16.17 1.42
CA GLY A 120 13.59 -17.25 2.17
C GLY A 120 13.55 -17.06 3.68
N ASP A 121 14.64 -17.42 4.36
CA ASP A 121 14.73 -17.43 5.82
C ASP A 121 14.53 -16.04 6.47
N ASP A 122 14.79 -14.97 5.70
CA ASP A 122 14.63 -13.59 6.16
C ASP A 122 13.22 -13.02 5.97
N PHE A 123 12.32 -13.76 5.31
CA PHE A 123 10.97 -13.30 4.97
C PHE A 123 10.18 -12.84 6.20
N LYS A 124 10.07 -13.72 7.20
CA LYS A 124 9.31 -13.41 8.42
C LYS A 124 9.87 -12.19 9.13
N ASN A 125 11.19 -12.11 9.26
CA ASN A 125 11.87 -11.03 9.97
C ASN A 125 11.69 -9.68 9.27
N THR A 126 11.83 -9.65 7.94
CA THR A 126 11.68 -8.43 7.16
C THR A 126 10.24 -7.99 7.04
N LEU A 127 9.28 -8.91 6.93
CA LEU A 127 7.84 -8.62 6.97
C LEU A 127 7.46 -7.85 8.25
N TYR A 128 7.89 -8.32 9.42
CA TYR A 128 7.65 -7.61 10.69
C TYR A 128 8.36 -6.26 10.81
N LYS A 129 9.37 -5.96 9.98
CA LYS A 129 10.02 -4.64 9.94
C LYS A 129 9.22 -3.63 9.11
N ILE A 130 8.51 -4.08 8.08
CA ILE A 130 7.78 -3.20 7.15
C ILE A 130 6.27 -3.14 7.43
N PHE A 131 5.69 -4.14 8.07
CA PHE A 131 4.27 -4.19 8.43
C PHE A 131 4.03 -3.93 9.93
N PRO A 132 2.90 -3.30 10.31
CA PRO A 132 2.35 -3.39 11.65
C PRO A 132 2.16 -4.85 12.05
N ARG A 133 2.49 -5.19 13.31
CA ARG A 133 2.49 -6.58 13.81
C ARG A 133 1.20 -7.35 13.52
N LYS A 134 0.04 -6.70 13.62
CA LYS A 134 -1.27 -7.29 13.30
C LYS A 134 -1.35 -7.74 11.84
N TYR A 135 -1.01 -6.87 10.90
CA TYR A 135 -1.10 -7.16 9.46
C TYR A 135 0.00 -8.13 9.04
N ALA A 136 1.19 -8.06 9.65
CA ALA A 136 2.24 -9.04 9.43
C ALA A 136 1.81 -10.46 9.83
N ALA A 137 1.12 -10.61 10.98
CA ALA A 137 0.58 -11.91 11.39
C ALA A 137 -0.46 -12.44 10.40
N GLN A 138 -1.39 -11.58 9.95
CA GLN A 138 -2.39 -11.95 8.94
C GLN A 138 -1.74 -12.36 7.61
N ALA A 139 -0.73 -11.62 7.13
CA ALA A 139 -0.01 -11.98 5.91
C ALA A 139 0.73 -13.32 6.03
N LEU A 140 1.29 -13.63 7.20
CA LEU A 140 1.91 -14.95 7.44
C LEU A 140 0.87 -16.07 7.45
N GLU A 141 -0.31 -15.85 8.05
CA GLU A 141 -1.41 -16.83 8.07
C GLU A 141 -1.98 -17.08 6.67
N ASP A 142 -2.05 -16.05 5.84
CA ASP A 142 -2.50 -16.15 4.44
C ASP A 142 -1.44 -16.74 3.49
N THR A 143 -0.19 -16.91 3.93
CA THR A 143 0.88 -17.45 3.07
C THR A 143 0.50 -18.87 2.63
N GLY A 144 0.27 -19.05 1.33
CA GLY A 144 -0.20 -20.31 0.76
C GLY A 144 -1.73 -20.53 0.79
N ASN A 145 -2.51 -19.56 1.28
CA ASN A 145 -3.97 -19.63 1.39
C ASN A 145 -4.67 -18.36 0.86
N LEU A 146 -4.47 -18.07 -0.43
CA LEU A 146 -5.02 -16.89 -1.12
C LEU A 146 -5.81 -17.27 -2.38
N ALA A 147 -6.62 -18.34 -2.29
CA ALA A 147 -7.44 -18.84 -3.40
C ALA A 147 -8.31 -17.74 -4.04
N VAL A 148 -8.87 -16.83 -3.23
CA VAL A 148 -9.69 -15.70 -3.71
C VAL A 148 -8.93 -14.80 -4.68
N LEU A 149 -7.63 -14.58 -4.46
CA LEU A 149 -6.82 -13.79 -5.40
C LEU A 149 -6.62 -14.54 -6.71
N HIS A 150 -6.38 -15.85 -6.66
CA HIS A 150 -6.27 -16.65 -7.88
C HIS A 150 -7.56 -16.63 -8.70
N GLU A 151 -8.72 -16.79 -8.04
CA GLU A 151 -10.03 -16.70 -8.69
C GLU A 151 -10.27 -15.33 -9.34
N GLU A 152 -9.92 -14.24 -8.64
CA GLU A 152 -10.07 -12.90 -9.21
C GLU A 152 -9.14 -12.68 -10.41
N LEU A 153 -7.90 -13.15 -10.33
CA LEU A 153 -6.92 -13.03 -11.40
C LEU A 153 -7.34 -13.83 -12.64
N GLU A 154 -7.82 -15.07 -12.44
CA GLU A 154 -8.35 -15.92 -13.50
C GLU A 154 -9.55 -15.24 -14.18
N ARG A 155 -10.48 -14.68 -13.39
CA ARG A 155 -11.61 -13.92 -13.94
C ARG A 155 -11.16 -12.73 -14.81
N LYS A 156 -10.10 -12.02 -14.43
CA LYS A 156 -9.52 -10.94 -15.26
C LYS A 156 -8.93 -11.49 -16.56
N ALA A 157 -8.21 -12.61 -16.50
CA ALA A 157 -7.65 -13.27 -17.68
C ALA A 157 -8.77 -13.76 -18.63
N GLU A 158 -9.80 -14.43 -18.12
CA GLU A 158 -10.95 -14.85 -18.92
C GLU A 158 -11.66 -13.68 -19.60
N ALA A 159 -11.85 -12.57 -18.89
CA ALA A 159 -12.48 -11.38 -19.44
C ALA A 159 -11.65 -10.77 -20.58
N TRP A 160 -10.32 -10.87 -20.52
CA TRP A 160 -9.42 -10.44 -21.58
C TRP A 160 -9.45 -11.37 -22.80
N LEU A 161 -9.54 -12.68 -22.60
CA LEU A 161 -9.62 -13.65 -23.70
C LEU A 161 -10.93 -13.55 -24.52
N LYS A 162 -11.95 -12.89 -23.97
CA LYS A 162 -13.25 -12.65 -24.63
C LYS A 162 -13.28 -11.34 -25.44
N GLN A 163 -12.22 -10.52 -25.38
CA GLN A 163 -12.08 -9.28 -26.15
C GLN A 163 -11.48 -9.56 -27.52
#